data_AF-A0A443HIK6-F1
#
_entry.id   AF-A0A443HIK6-F1
#
_cell.length_a   1.000
_cell.length_b   1.000
_cell.length_c   1.000
_cell.angle_alpha   90.00
_cell.angle_beta   90.00
_cell.angle_gamma   90.00
#
_symmetry.space_group_name_H-M   'P 1'
#
loop_
_entity.id
_entity.type
_entity.pdbx_description
1 polymer ?
#
loop_
_entity_poly.entity_id
_entity_poly.type
_entity_poly.pdbx_seq_one_letter_code
_entity_poly.pdbx_strand_id
1 'polypeptide(L)'
;MAITASPSSGGKVPADGASAMAIRQIIASVVMPTIAIIATGLRFLARRMRRAKPGIEDWLIVGGSVWTIGYGICNILSATLGAVGWSSAVLVEAGQNDHVIAQLELAIAGQVLYALALGCVKVSICLQLIGIFRIHRLFRSLASVVLILSICWSFQTILIAFLICRPLSRNWVKQSEGTCGNIHGAYIAIGIVDIFTDTLIFLLPIPMIQTLQVPTRTKLATMAIFALGGLTIGAGITRIVEVSRVEFNPSDVEPGVKFIVWSIVEPSIGVTVACMLVMRPLFVRISESLSSWAPWKTQNSDQGNNYAGSEKVLQGKQRFTSTISHQFVKLYPEFNGTLLNSITSANEGSINISLNRDQERDGVSSHSDHQTVASSSSGKEQFPIHVV
;
A
#
# COMPACT_ATOMS: atom_id res chain seq x y z
N MET A 1 -45.29 38.55 20.96
CA MET A 1 -45.68 38.12 19.60
C MET A 1 -45.70 36.59 19.63
N ALA A 2 -46.87 36.01 19.83
CA ALA A 2 -47.05 34.56 19.91
C ALA A 2 -46.95 33.98 18.50
N ILE A 3 -45.97 33.10 18.28
CA ILE A 3 -45.90 32.29 17.06
C ILE A 3 -46.58 30.96 17.42
N THR A 4 -47.80 30.82 16.94
CA THR A 4 -48.58 29.59 16.95
C THR A 4 -47.84 28.53 16.14
N ALA A 5 -47.33 27.51 16.82
CA ALA A 5 -46.80 26.30 16.20
C ALA A 5 -47.97 25.51 15.58
N SER A 6 -48.03 25.48 14.26
CA SER A 6 -48.85 24.53 13.53
C SER A 6 -48.23 23.13 13.65
N PRO A 7 -49.01 22.06 13.87
CA PRO A 7 -48.48 20.70 13.87
C PRO A 7 -48.09 20.35 12.44
N SER A 8 -46.79 20.38 12.13
CA SER A 8 -46.31 19.81 10.88
C SER A 8 -46.41 18.29 10.98
N SER A 9 -47.25 17.76 10.09
CA SER A 9 -47.50 16.35 9.82
C SER A 9 -46.24 15.49 10.00
N GLY A 10 -46.33 14.51 10.89
CA GLY A 10 -45.35 13.45 11.05
C GLY A 10 -45.09 12.75 9.70
N GLY A 11 -43.99 13.12 9.07
CA GLY A 11 -43.39 12.34 8.00
C GLY A 11 -42.86 11.06 8.60
N LYS A 12 -43.71 10.04 8.70
CA LYS A 12 -43.26 8.66 8.91
C LYS A 12 -42.32 8.35 7.75
N VAL A 13 -41.02 8.29 8.03
CA VAL A 13 -40.07 7.61 7.13
C VAL A 13 -40.66 6.21 6.92
N PRO A 14 -40.98 5.79 5.68
CA PRO A 14 -41.54 4.47 5.45
C PRO A 14 -40.55 3.44 6.01
N ALA A 15 -41.05 2.48 6.80
CA ALA A 15 -40.23 1.45 7.46
C ALA A 15 -39.33 0.68 6.47
N ASP A 16 -39.71 0.67 5.20
CA ASP A 16 -38.98 0.09 4.07
C ASP A 16 -37.66 0.82 3.77
N GLY A 17 -37.60 2.14 3.98
CA GLY A 17 -36.39 2.94 3.78
C GLY A 17 -35.37 2.79 4.90
N ALA A 18 -35.84 2.77 6.15
CA ALA A 18 -35.00 2.58 7.34
C ALA A 18 -34.29 1.22 7.33
N SER A 19 -35.04 0.16 7.00
CA SER A 19 -34.50 -1.20 6.89
C SER A 19 -33.47 -1.34 5.76
N ALA A 20 -33.70 -0.70 4.60
CA ALA A 20 -32.74 -0.71 3.51
C ALA A 20 -31.39 -0.05 3.86
N MET A 21 -31.40 1.05 4.63
CA MET A 21 -30.19 1.72 5.09
C MET A 21 -29.40 0.88 6.09
N ALA A 22 -30.08 0.25 7.05
CA ALA A 22 -29.46 -0.66 8.02
C ALA A 22 -28.82 -1.88 7.33
N ILE A 23 -29.49 -2.46 6.32
CA ILE A 23 -28.96 -3.57 5.53
C ILE A 23 -27.66 -3.17 4.82
N ARG A 24 -27.61 -1.98 4.20
CA ARG A 24 -26.39 -1.47 3.54
C ARG A 24 -25.23 -1.33 4.52
N GLN A 25 -25.48 -0.79 5.72
CA GLN A 25 -24.48 -0.67 6.78
C GLN A 25 -23.94 -2.04 7.22
N ILE A 26 -24.82 -3.03 7.41
CA ILE A 26 -24.42 -4.39 7.81
C ILE A 26 -23.58 -5.05 6.71
N ILE A 27 -24.02 -4.98 5.45
CA ILE A 27 -23.28 -5.55 4.31
C ILE A 27 -21.87 -4.94 4.24
N ALA A 28 -21.75 -3.62 4.31
CA ALA A 28 -20.45 -2.95 4.30
C ALA A 28 -19.55 -3.39 5.48
N SER A 29 -20.15 -3.55 6.66
CA SER A 29 -19.44 -3.94 7.89
C SER A 29 -18.95 -5.39 7.89
N VAL A 30 -19.46 -6.24 7.00
CA VAL A 30 -18.97 -7.62 6.81
C VAL A 30 -18.02 -7.71 5.62
N VAL A 31 -18.39 -7.13 4.47
CA VAL A 31 -17.65 -7.28 3.21
C VAL A 31 -16.31 -6.54 3.26
N MET A 32 -16.25 -5.33 3.82
CA MET A 32 -15.01 -4.55 3.82
C MET A 32 -13.93 -5.16 4.73
N PRO A 33 -14.23 -5.55 5.98
CA PRO A 33 -13.23 -6.21 6.83
C PRO A 33 -12.80 -7.58 6.30
N THR A 34 -13.70 -8.36 5.67
CA THR A 34 -13.33 -9.66 5.10
C THR A 34 -12.32 -9.53 3.97
N ILE A 35 -12.46 -8.53 3.10
CA ILE A 35 -11.46 -8.20 2.06
C ILE A 35 -10.12 -7.84 2.73
N ALA A 36 -10.13 -7.02 3.78
CA ALA A 36 -8.92 -6.63 4.50
C ALA A 36 -8.21 -7.83 5.17
N ILE A 37 -8.96 -8.79 5.74
CA ILE A 37 -8.43 -10.03 6.31
C ILE A 37 -7.77 -10.89 5.23
N ILE A 38 -8.45 -11.08 4.09
CA ILE A 38 -7.91 -11.84 2.96
C ILE A 38 -6.60 -11.20 2.46
N ALA A 39 -6.57 -9.87 2.32
CA ALA A 39 -5.36 -9.14 1.93
C ALA A 39 -4.22 -9.30 2.94
N THR A 40 -4.53 -9.31 4.24
CA THR A 40 -3.57 -9.55 5.32
C THR A 40 -3.02 -10.97 5.26
N GLY A 41 -3.87 -11.98 5.06
CA GLY A 41 -3.46 -13.37 4.88
C GLY A 41 -2.54 -13.56 3.67
N LEU A 42 -2.87 -12.92 2.55
CA LEU A 42 -2.06 -12.95 1.33
C LEU A 42 -0.68 -12.31 1.56
N ARG A 43 -0.61 -11.23 2.35
CA ARG A 43 0.66 -10.60 2.74
C ARG A 43 1.58 -11.55 3.51
N PHE A 44 1.04 -12.33 4.46
CA PHE A 44 1.85 -13.33 5.19
C PHE A 44 2.29 -14.47 4.28
N LEU A 45 1.41 -14.95 3.39
CA LEU A 45 1.76 -15.96 2.40
C LEU A 45 2.90 -15.47 1.49
N ALA A 46 2.79 -14.24 1.00
CA ALA A 46 3.81 -13.55 0.21
C ALA A 46 5.18 -13.48 0.92
N ARG A 47 5.20 -13.16 2.22
CA ARG A 47 6.43 -13.13 3.02
C ARG A 47 6.99 -14.53 3.26
N ARG A 48 6.13 -15.52 3.50
CA ARG A 48 6.53 -16.93 3.66
C ARG A 48 7.18 -17.47 2.40
N MET A 49 6.62 -17.17 1.21
CA MET A 49 7.21 -17.54 -0.08
C MET A 49 8.60 -16.90 -0.29
N ARG A 50 8.82 -15.71 0.26
CA ARG A 50 10.12 -15.00 0.21
C ARG A 50 11.09 -15.41 1.32
N ARG A 51 10.70 -16.32 2.22
CA ARG A 51 11.46 -16.68 3.43
C ARG A 51 11.86 -15.45 4.28
N ALA A 52 11.03 -14.40 4.24
CA ALA A 52 11.27 -13.18 5.01
C ALA A 52 10.62 -13.30 6.39
N LYS A 53 11.35 -12.88 7.43
CA LYS A 53 10.80 -12.81 8.80
C LYS A 53 9.73 -11.70 8.88
N PRO A 54 8.65 -11.90 9.66
CA PRO A 54 7.65 -10.85 9.88
C PRO A 54 8.29 -9.72 10.68
N GLY A 55 8.10 -8.48 10.22
CA GLY A 55 8.54 -7.28 10.91
C GLY A 55 7.46 -6.72 11.84
N ILE A 56 7.80 -5.68 12.59
CA ILE A 56 6.85 -4.96 13.47
C ILE A 56 5.69 -4.40 12.65
N GLU A 57 5.96 -3.98 11.41
CA GLU A 57 4.95 -3.48 10.48
C GLU A 57 3.86 -4.51 10.17
N ASP A 58 4.18 -5.81 10.18
CA ASP A 58 3.20 -6.85 9.89
C ASP A 58 2.27 -7.07 11.06
N TRP A 59 2.81 -7.06 12.28
CA TRP A 59 2.01 -7.17 13.51
C TRP A 59 1.09 -5.96 13.70
N LEU A 60 1.55 -4.76 13.34
CA LEU A 60 0.70 -3.56 13.35
C LEU A 60 -0.47 -3.68 12.37
N ILE A 61 -0.27 -4.28 11.19
CA ILE A 61 -1.38 -4.51 10.25
C ILE A 61 -2.36 -5.55 10.76
N VAL A 62 -1.86 -6.61 11.40
CA VAL A 62 -2.74 -7.58 12.09
C VAL A 62 -3.57 -6.87 13.16
N GLY A 63 -2.94 -6.05 14.01
CA GLY A 63 -3.66 -5.23 14.99
C GLY A 63 -4.70 -4.32 14.34
N GLY A 64 -4.34 -3.59 13.28
CA GLY A 64 -5.27 -2.75 12.52
C GLY A 64 -6.46 -3.53 11.96
N SER A 65 -6.23 -4.73 11.41
CA SER A 65 -7.30 -5.60 10.91
C SER A 65 -8.23 -6.08 12.03
N VAL A 66 -7.69 -6.43 13.20
CA VAL A 66 -8.48 -6.83 14.38
C VAL A 66 -9.35 -5.67 14.86
N TRP A 67 -8.81 -4.46 14.96
CA TRP A 67 -9.58 -3.28 15.34
C TRP A 67 -10.64 -2.91 14.30
N THR A 68 -10.35 -3.11 13.01
CA THR A 68 -11.32 -2.92 11.93
C THR A 68 -12.50 -3.90 12.04
N ILE A 69 -12.23 -5.17 12.40
CA ILE A 69 -13.28 -6.16 12.69
C ILE A 69 -14.11 -5.73 13.90
N GLY A 70 -13.44 -5.30 14.99
CA GLY A 70 -14.12 -4.78 16.17
C GLY A 70 -15.05 -3.61 15.84
N TYR A 71 -14.57 -2.66 15.02
CA TYR A 71 -15.38 -1.55 14.54
C TYR A 71 -16.59 -2.02 13.70
N GLY A 72 -16.39 -2.99 12.82
CA GLY A 72 -17.47 -3.63 12.06
C GLY A 72 -18.53 -4.30 12.97
N ILE A 73 -18.10 -4.97 14.04
CA ILE A 73 -19.02 -5.57 15.04
C ILE A 73 -19.84 -4.48 15.73
N CYS A 74 -19.21 -3.38 16.15
CA CYS A 74 -19.93 -2.23 16.70
C CYS A 74 -20.95 -1.66 15.70
N ASN A 75 -20.61 -1.56 14.42
CA ASN A 75 -21.54 -1.08 13.40
C ASN A 75 -22.73 -2.03 13.18
N ILE A 76 -22.51 -3.35 13.22
CA ILE A 76 -23.59 -4.35 13.12
C ILE A 76 -24.49 -4.29 14.35
N LEU A 77 -23.89 -4.20 15.54
CA LEU A 77 -24.63 -4.13 16.79
C LEU A 77 -25.41 -2.81 16.88
N SER A 78 -24.86 -1.71 16.38
CA SER A 78 -25.54 -0.43 16.24
C SER A 78 -26.70 -0.52 15.24
N ALA A 79 -26.55 -1.23 14.12
CA ALA A 79 -27.61 -1.43 13.15
C ALA A 79 -28.75 -2.32 13.66
N THR A 80 -28.44 -3.31 14.51
CA THR A 80 -29.42 -4.29 15.01
C THR A 80 -30.11 -3.85 16.30
N LEU A 81 -29.39 -3.21 17.22
CA LEU A 81 -29.92 -2.71 18.50
C LEU A 81 -30.34 -1.23 18.44
N GLY A 82 -29.69 -0.42 17.61
CA GLY A 82 -29.80 1.05 17.64
C GLY A 82 -30.90 1.64 16.76
N ALA A 83 -31.85 0.85 16.25
CA ALA A 83 -32.92 1.31 15.37
C ALA A 83 -32.43 2.23 14.22
N VAL A 84 -31.36 1.82 13.54
CA VAL A 84 -30.79 2.57 12.41
C VAL A 84 -31.84 2.80 11.31
N GLY A 85 -31.92 4.03 10.83
CA GLY A 85 -32.92 4.48 9.85
C GLY A 85 -34.11 5.23 10.45
N TRP A 86 -34.18 5.35 11.77
CA TRP A 86 -35.12 6.22 12.47
C TRP A 86 -34.39 7.44 13.05
N SER A 87 -34.99 8.63 12.94
CA SER A 87 -34.40 9.82 13.56
C SER A 87 -34.42 9.64 15.08
N SER A 88 -33.34 10.03 15.74
CA SER A 88 -33.23 9.96 17.22
C SER A 88 -34.38 10.66 17.95
N ALA A 89 -35.00 11.68 17.33
CA ALA A 89 -36.18 12.35 17.86
C ALA A 89 -37.41 11.43 17.92
N VAL A 90 -37.61 10.58 16.90
CA VAL A 90 -38.76 9.66 16.81
C VAL A 90 -38.65 8.54 17.84
N LEU A 91 -37.44 8.05 18.11
CA LEU A 91 -37.20 7.00 19.10
C LEU A 91 -37.41 7.49 20.54
N VAL A 92 -37.04 8.74 20.81
CA VAL A 92 -37.30 9.39 22.11
C VAL A 92 -38.80 9.64 22.29
N GLU A 93 -39.50 10.09 21.25
CA GLU A 93 -40.96 10.28 21.27
C GLU A 93 -41.71 8.95 21.45
N ALA A 94 -41.18 7.85 20.91
CA ALA A 94 -41.71 6.50 21.09
C ALA A 94 -41.35 5.87 22.46
N GLY A 95 -40.63 6.58 23.34
CA GLY A 95 -40.22 6.08 24.65
C GLY A 95 -39.09 5.04 24.63
N GLN A 96 -38.44 4.81 23.49
CA GLN A 96 -37.33 3.86 23.33
C GLN A 96 -35.97 4.53 23.62
N ASN A 97 -35.84 5.17 24.77
CA ASN A 97 -34.60 5.84 25.18
C ASN A 97 -33.41 4.87 25.30
N ASP A 98 -33.65 3.62 25.68
CA ASP A 98 -32.60 2.61 25.86
C ASP A 98 -31.85 2.30 24.55
N HIS A 99 -32.56 2.32 23.41
CA HIS A 99 -31.95 2.04 22.10
C HIS A 99 -31.04 3.20 21.66
N VAL A 100 -31.44 4.43 21.98
CA VAL A 100 -30.66 5.64 21.71
C VAL A 100 -29.40 5.67 22.58
N ILE A 101 -29.52 5.31 23.86
CA ILE A 101 -28.38 5.22 24.78
C ILE A 101 -27.37 4.18 24.28
N ALA A 102 -27.83 2.97 23.97
CA ALA A 102 -26.98 1.91 23.43
C ALA A 102 -26.27 2.36 22.13
N GLN A 103 -26.98 3.05 21.24
CA GLN A 103 -26.38 3.56 20.01
C GLN A 103 -25.25 4.57 20.27
N LEU A 104 -25.42 5.47 21.24
CA LEU A 104 -24.39 6.46 21.61
C LEU A 104 -23.17 5.80 22.27
N GLU A 105 -23.38 4.81 23.14
CA GLU A 105 -22.29 4.02 23.73
C GLU A 105 -21.47 3.29 22.65
N LEU A 106 -22.17 2.64 21.71
CA LEU A 106 -21.53 1.96 20.58
C LEU A 106 -20.81 2.94 19.64
N ALA A 107 -21.31 4.17 19.47
CA ALA A 107 -20.66 5.18 18.65
C ALA A 107 -19.30 5.61 19.25
N ILE A 108 -19.23 5.75 20.58
CA ILE A 108 -17.98 6.10 21.29
C ILE A 108 -16.99 4.94 21.20
N ALA A 109 -17.45 3.71 21.48
CA ALA A 109 -16.61 2.52 21.32
C ALA A 109 -16.10 2.40 19.88
N GLY A 110 -16.99 2.64 18.91
CA GLY A 110 -16.66 2.65 17.49
C GLY A 110 -15.62 3.70 17.12
N GLN A 111 -15.74 4.93 17.65
CA GLN A 111 -14.75 5.99 17.43
C GLN A 111 -13.35 5.61 17.92
N VAL A 112 -13.25 4.97 19.09
CA VAL A 112 -11.97 4.50 19.63
C VAL A 112 -11.38 3.38 18.76
N LEU A 113 -12.20 2.41 18.36
CA LEU A 113 -11.77 1.30 17.51
C LEU A 113 -11.34 1.79 16.12
N TYR A 114 -12.05 2.75 15.55
CA TYR A 114 -11.68 3.43 14.29
C TYR A 114 -10.31 4.11 14.41
N ALA A 115 -10.10 4.89 15.47
CA ALA A 115 -8.82 5.58 15.70
C ALA A 115 -7.65 4.59 15.86
N LEU A 116 -7.87 3.50 16.59
CA LEU A 116 -6.87 2.42 16.75
C LEU A 116 -6.59 1.71 15.42
N ALA A 117 -7.63 1.39 14.64
CA ALA A 117 -7.49 0.72 13.36
C ALA A 117 -6.67 1.57 12.38
N LEU A 118 -7.06 2.82 12.14
CA LEU A 118 -6.34 3.71 11.24
C LEU A 118 -4.95 4.06 11.77
N GLY A 119 -4.80 4.30 13.08
CA GLY A 119 -3.50 4.55 13.69
C GLY A 119 -2.51 3.42 13.41
N CYS A 120 -2.92 2.17 13.64
CA CYS A 120 -2.07 1.00 13.36
C CYS A 120 -1.71 0.89 11.87
N VAL A 121 -2.69 1.13 10.97
CA VAL A 121 -2.48 1.11 9.52
C VAL A 121 -1.49 2.18 9.08
N LYS A 122 -1.69 3.44 9.47
CA LYS A 122 -0.83 4.57 9.11
C LYS A 122 0.60 4.36 9.61
N VAL A 123 0.75 3.97 10.88
CA VAL A 123 2.07 3.67 11.45
C VAL A 123 2.75 2.53 10.70
N SER A 124 2.02 1.47 10.38
CA SER A 124 2.59 0.36 9.59
C SER A 124 3.02 0.79 8.20
N ILE A 125 2.22 1.58 7.48
CA ILE A 125 2.58 2.10 6.15
C ILE A 125 3.84 2.96 6.24
N CYS A 126 3.91 3.88 7.21
CA CYS A 126 5.08 4.72 7.41
C CYS A 126 6.34 3.89 7.71
N LEU A 127 6.26 2.90 8.59
CA LEU A 127 7.39 1.99 8.88
C LEU A 127 7.82 1.19 7.64
N GLN A 128 6.86 0.71 6.83
CA GLN A 128 7.16 0.03 5.57
C GLN A 128 7.89 0.94 4.60
N LEU A 129 7.42 2.18 4.44
CA LEU A 129 8.05 3.17 3.55
C LEU A 129 9.47 3.51 4.02
N ILE A 130 9.68 3.72 5.32
CA ILE A 130 11.01 3.94 5.91
C ILE A 130 11.94 2.75 5.65
N GLY A 131 11.42 1.53 5.81
CA GLY A 131 12.17 0.30 5.56
C GLY A 131 12.58 0.14 4.09
N ILE A 132 11.68 0.45 3.15
CA ILE A 132 11.94 0.35 1.70
C ILE A 132 13.00 1.36 1.26
N PHE A 133 12.92 2.60 1.72
CA PHE A 133 13.81 3.69 1.27
C PHE A 133 14.87 4.06 2.32
N ARG A 134 15.45 3.05 2.97
CA ARG A 134 16.42 3.22 4.08
C ARG A 134 17.63 4.09 3.75
N ILE A 135 18.00 4.17 2.46
CA ILE A 135 19.21 4.86 1.98
C ILE A 135 19.06 6.40 2.03
N HIS A 136 17.85 6.94 1.85
CA HIS A 136 17.62 8.38 1.74
C HIS A 136 17.31 9.02 3.10
N ARG A 137 18.28 9.76 3.68
CA ARG A 137 18.14 10.39 5.00
C ARG A 137 17.01 11.41 5.09
N LEU A 138 16.84 12.25 4.06
CA LEU A 138 15.78 13.26 4.02
C LEU A 138 14.39 12.60 4.02
N PHE A 139 14.20 11.60 3.16
CA PHE A 139 12.96 10.81 3.10
C PHE A 139 12.65 10.17 4.44
N ARG A 140 13.65 9.56 5.08
CA ARG A 140 13.49 8.95 6.40
C ARG A 140 13.07 9.96 7.47
N SER A 141 13.67 11.17 7.45
CA SER A 141 13.29 12.24 8.38
C SER A 141 11.83 12.64 8.17
N LEU A 142 11.43 12.94 6.93
CA LEU A 142 10.04 13.30 6.60
C LEU A 142 9.05 12.20 6.97
N ALA A 143 9.36 10.94 6.66
CA ALA A 143 8.51 9.80 7.00
C ALA A 143 8.39 9.57 8.51
N SER A 144 9.46 9.86 9.27
CA SER A 144 9.43 9.78 10.73
C SER A 144 8.56 10.89 11.33
N VAL A 145 8.57 12.10 10.76
CA VAL A 145 7.65 13.18 11.15
C VAL A 145 6.20 12.78 10.89
N VAL A 146 5.88 12.26 9.71
CA VAL A 146 4.52 11.80 9.36
C VAL A 146 4.06 10.64 10.25
N LEU A 147 4.98 9.74 10.63
CA LEU A 147 4.71 8.68 11.60
C LEU A 147 4.31 9.24 12.97
N ILE A 148 5.06 10.21 13.49
CA ILE A 148 4.75 10.86 14.77
C ILE A 148 3.40 11.58 14.68
N LEU A 149 3.14 12.32 13.59
CA LEU A 149 1.85 12.98 13.37
C LEU A 149 0.68 11.99 13.36
N SER A 150 0.86 10.82 12.76
CA SER A 150 -0.17 9.77 12.72
C SER A 150 -0.48 9.20 14.11
N ILE A 151 0.54 9.03 14.96
CA ILE A 151 0.38 8.60 16.35
C ILE A 151 -0.34 9.69 17.16
N CYS A 152 0.07 10.94 17.00
CA CYS A 152 -0.57 12.08 17.65
C CYS A 152 -2.04 12.20 17.27
N TRP A 153 -2.38 12.06 15.99
CA TRP A 153 -3.77 12.08 15.51
C TRP A 153 -4.61 10.96 16.14
N SER A 154 -4.07 9.74 16.22
CA SER A 154 -4.76 8.60 16.82
C SER A 154 -5.03 8.85 18.30
N PHE A 155 -4.01 9.32 19.03
CA PHE A 155 -4.13 9.65 20.44
C PHE A 155 -5.12 10.80 20.69
N GLN A 156 -5.04 11.87 19.89
CA GLN A 156 -5.98 12.99 19.94
C GLN A 156 -7.42 12.53 19.73
N THR A 157 -7.67 11.67 18.74
CA THR A 157 -9.02 11.17 18.42
C THR A 157 -9.61 10.35 19.57
N ILE A 158 -8.78 9.52 20.22
CA ILE A 158 -9.17 8.74 21.41
C ILE A 158 -9.46 9.68 22.58
N LEU A 159 -8.60 10.67 22.84
CA LEU A 159 -8.83 11.64 23.90
C LEU A 159 -10.13 12.42 23.70
N ILE A 160 -10.43 12.84 22.47
CA ILE A 160 -11.69 13.53 22.16
C ILE A 160 -12.88 12.63 22.50
N ALA A 161 -12.85 11.34 22.17
CA ALA A 161 -13.94 10.41 22.47
C ALA A 161 -14.28 10.36 23.98
N PHE A 162 -13.26 10.47 24.85
CA PHE A 162 -13.44 10.42 26.30
C PHE A 162 -13.63 11.79 26.98
N LEU A 163 -13.06 12.87 26.44
CA LEU A 163 -13.01 14.17 27.10
C LEU A 163 -13.99 15.22 26.53
N ILE A 164 -14.68 14.93 25.42
CA ILE A 164 -15.60 15.89 24.78
C ILE A 164 -16.73 16.34 25.73
N CYS A 165 -17.18 15.47 26.63
CA CYS A 165 -18.21 15.75 27.62
C CYS A 165 -17.69 15.50 29.05
N ARG A 166 -18.12 16.34 30.00
CA ARG A 166 -17.83 16.18 31.42
C ARG A 166 -19.12 16.28 32.25
N PRO A 167 -19.52 15.22 32.99
CA PRO A 167 -18.88 13.90 33.10
C PRO A 167 -19.03 13.05 31.82
N LEU A 168 -18.18 12.02 31.65
CA LEU A 168 -18.19 11.13 30.47
C LEU A 168 -19.57 10.51 30.20
N SER A 169 -20.33 10.21 31.25
CA SER A 169 -21.70 9.66 31.15
C SER A 169 -22.69 10.55 30.40
N ARG A 170 -22.43 11.86 30.33
CA ARG A 170 -23.22 12.84 29.56
C ARG A 170 -23.20 12.54 28.05
N ASN A 171 -22.22 11.78 27.57
CA ASN A 171 -22.06 11.45 26.16
C ASN A 171 -23.17 10.51 25.65
N TRP A 172 -23.71 9.65 26.53
CA TRP A 172 -24.84 8.77 26.21
C TRP A 172 -26.12 9.09 27.01
N VAL A 173 -26.00 9.64 28.24
CA VAL A 173 -27.15 10.11 29.04
C VAL A 173 -27.31 11.62 28.91
N LYS A 174 -28.11 12.06 27.91
CA LYS A 174 -28.35 13.49 27.64
C LYS A 174 -29.09 14.25 28.75
N GLN A 175 -29.55 13.58 29.82
CA GLN A 175 -30.27 14.18 30.94
C GLN A 175 -29.39 14.41 32.20
N SER A 176 -28.15 13.90 32.26
CA SER A 176 -27.28 14.06 33.46
C SER A 176 -26.71 15.47 33.58
N GLU A 177 -26.48 16.06 34.75
CA GLU A 177 -25.83 17.39 34.81
C GLU A 177 -24.41 17.38 34.19
N GLY A 178 -24.04 18.44 33.47
CA GLY A 178 -22.71 18.57 32.84
C GLY A 178 -22.68 19.35 31.52
N THR A 179 -21.47 19.62 31.04
CA THR A 179 -21.21 20.35 29.79
C THR A 179 -20.50 19.47 28.76
N CYS A 180 -20.84 19.69 27.49
CA CYS A 180 -20.18 19.07 26.35
C CYS A 180 -19.61 20.16 25.45
N GLY A 181 -18.47 19.88 24.83
CA GLY A 181 -17.94 20.70 23.73
C GLY A 181 -18.77 20.55 22.45
N ASN A 182 -18.36 21.24 21.40
CA ASN A 182 -18.98 21.10 20.09
C ASN A 182 -18.59 19.76 19.45
N ILE A 183 -19.48 18.77 19.56
CA ILE A 183 -19.29 17.40 19.03
C ILE A 183 -19.11 17.42 17.51
N HIS A 184 -19.92 18.18 16.77
CA HIS A 184 -19.86 18.28 15.32
C HIS A 184 -18.52 18.90 14.86
N GLY A 185 -18.15 20.02 15.48
CA GLY A 185 -16.87 20.68 15.22
C GLY A 185 -15.67 19.75 15.50
N ALA A 186 -15.77 18.93 16.55
CA ALA A 186 -14.73 17.94 16.86
C ALA A 186 -14.61 16.85 15.78
N TYR A 187 -15.71 16.30 15.27
CA TYR A 187 -15.69 15.30 14.19
C TYR A 187 -15.14 15.86 12.87
N ILE A 188 -15.49 17.12 12.54
CA ILE A 188 -14.94 17.82 11.38
C ILE A 188 -13.43 18.02 11.55
N ALA A 189 -12.99 18.50 12.72
CA ALA A 189 -11.57 18.70 13.01
C ALA A 189 -10.78 17.38 12.95
N ILE A 190 -11.31 16.29 13.54
CA ILE A 190 -10.72 14.96 13.44
C ILE A 190 -10.53 14.57 11.97
N GLY A 191 -11.56 14.77 11.13
CA GLY A 191 -11.48 14.43 9.71
C GLY A 191 -10.52 15.29 8.90
N ILE A 192 -10.44 16.60 9.16
CA ILE A 192 -9.50 17.47 8.44
C ILE A 192 -8.06 17.00 8.70
N VAL A 193 -7.72 16.71 9.96
CA VAL A 193 -6.38 16.23 10.32
C VAL A 193 -6.15 14.82 9.76
N ASP A 194 -7.17 13.98 9.72
CA ASP A 194 -7.13 12.63 9.12
C ASP A 194 -6.71 12.70 7.64
N ILE A 195 -7.45 13.46 6.84
CA ILE A 195 -7.17 13.71 5.42
C ILE A 195 -5.78 14.32 5.21
N PHE A 196 -5.40 15.28 6.07
CA PHE A 196 -4.09 15.90 6.00
C PHE A 196 -2.97 14.87 6.21
N THR A 197 -3.07 14.03 7.24
CA THR A 197 -2.08 12.97 7.48
C THR A 197 -2.06 11.93 6.35
N ASP A 198 -3.22 11.54 5.81
CA ASP A 198 -3.31 10.62 4.67
C ASP A 198 -2.67 11.19 3.41
N THR A 199 -2.91 12.47 3.14
CA THR A 199 -2.30 13.19 2.01
C THR A 199 -0.79 13.21 2.13
N LEU A 200 -0.25 13.46 3.34
CA LEU A 200 1.19 13.41 3.57
C LEU A 200 1.77 12.01 3.32
N ILE A 201 1.11 10.94 3.82
CA ILE A 201 1.53 9.55 3.58
C ILE A 201 1.50 9.23 2.08
N PHE A 202 0.47 9.69 1.36
CA PHE A 202 0.29 9.47 -0.06
C PHE A 202 1.33 10.20 -0.92
N LEU A 203 1.67 11.45 -0.59
CA LEU A 203 2.66 12.24 -1.33
C LEU A 203 4.08 11.73 -1.11
N LEU A 204 4.36 11.14 0.04
CA LEU A 204 5.71 10.81 0.48
C LEU A 204 6.52 9.95 -0.51
N PRO A 205 5.98 8.90 -1.15
CA PRO A 205 6.74 8.07 -2.07
C PRO A 205 6.64 8.52 -3.55
N ILE A 206 5.85 9.55 -3.90
CA ILE A 206 5.70 10.03 -5.29
C ILE A 206 7.02 10.58 -5.85
N PRO A 207 7.72 11.53 -5.18
CA PRO A 207 8.98 12.07 -5.70
C PRO A 207 10.04 10.99 -5.85
N MET A 208 10.04 10.01 -4.93
CA MET A 208 11.01 8.92 -4.91
C MET A 208 10.82 7.94 -6.08
N ILE A 209 9.60 7.79 -6.58
CA ILE A 209 9.33 6.91 -7.73
C ILE A 209 9.70 7.59 -9.05
N GLN A 210 9.62 8.92 -9.12
CA GLN A 210 10.01 9.66 -10.31
C GLN A 210 11.53 9.61 -10.55
N THR A 211 12.32 9.51 -9.48
CA THR A 211 13.78 9.43 -9.58
C THR A 211 14.31 8.01 -9.80
N LEU A 212 13.50 6.97 -9.55
CA LEU A 212 13.91 5.59 -9.64
C LEU A 212 13.65 5.00 -11.04
N GLN A 213 14.70 4.57 -11.74
CA GLN A 213 14.62 3.94 -13.06
C GLN A 213 14.04 2.52 -12.97
N VAL A 214 12.72 2.41 -12.78
CA VAL A 214 11.99 1.13 -12.73
C VAL A 214 11.43 0.75 -14.10
N PRO A 215 11.39 -0.56 -14.45
CA PRO A 215 10.76 -1.02 -15.69
C PRO A 215 9.28 -0.65 -15.72
N THR A 216 8.74 -0.40 -16.91
CA THR A 216 7.38 0.11 -17.14
C THR A 216 6.28 -0.72 -16.47
N ARG A 217 6.45 -2.05 -16.43
CA ARG A 217 5.50 -2.98 -15.76
C ARG A 217 5.44 -2.74 -14.24
N THR A 218 6.59 -2.61 -13.59
CA THR A 218 6.67 -2.30 -12.15
C THR A 218 6.17 -0.88 -11.86
N LYS A 219 6.41 0.06 -12.78
CA LYS A 219 5.88 1.42 -12.70
C LYS A 219 4.35 1.43 -12.71
N LEU A 220 3.72 0.66 -13.58
CA LEU A 220 2.26 0.56 -13.66
C LEU A 220 1.65 -0.09 -12.40
N ALA A 221 2.22 -1.20 -11.92
CA ALA A 221 1.77 -1.84 -10.67
C ALA A 221 1.90 -0.90 -9.47
N THR A 222 2.97 -0.10 -9.45
CA THR A 222 3.17 0.92 -8.42
C THR A 222 2.10 2.00 -8.53
N MET A 223 1.86 2.57 -9.71
CA MET A 223 0.80 3.56 -9.94
C MET A 223 -0.59 3.07 -9.52
N ALA A 224 -0.93 1.80 -9.77
CA ALA A 224 -2.19 1.22 -9.33
C ALA A 224 -2.34 1.24 -7.79
N ILE A 225 -1.27 0.95 -7.06
CA ILE A 225 -1.29 0.99 -5.58
C ILE A 225 -1.40 2.43 -5.07
N PHE A 226 -0.79 3.40 -5.75
CA PHE A 226 -1.04 4.81 -5.44
C PHE A 226 -2.48 5.19 -5.71
N ALA A 227 -3.07 4.80 -6.84
CA ALA A 227 -4.48 5.09 -7.12
C ALA A 227 -5.39 4.58 -5.99
N LEU A 228 -5.14 3.39 -5.46
CA LEU A 228 -5.86 2.85 -4.30
C LEU A 228 -5.61 3.65 -3.01
N GLY A 229 -4.39 4.17 -2.80
CA GLY A 229 -4.11 5.12 -1.72
C GLY A 229 -4.85 6.46 -1.89
N GLY A 230 -5.07 6.92 -3.11
CA GLY A 230 -5.91 8.09 -3.39
C GLY A 230 -7.38 7.86 -3.04
N LEU A 231 -7.87 6.62 -3.14
CA LEU A 231 -9.23 6.28 -2.74
C LEU A 231 -9.46 6.43 -1.23
N THR A 232 -8.44 6.24 -0.37
CA THR A 232 -8.60 6.46 1.08
C THR A 232 -8.80 7.95 1.38
N ILE A 233 -8.07 8.82 0.70
CA ILE A 233 -8.26 10.28 0.79
C ILE A 233 -9.67 10.67 0.33
N GLY A 234 -10.14 10.10 -0.78
CA GLY A 234 -11.50 10.30 -1.28
C GLY A 234 -12.57 9.87 -0.26
N ALA A 235 -12.38 8.70 0.36
CA ALA A 235 -13.25 8.21 1.43
C ALA A 235 -13.29 9.20 2.61
N GLY A 236 -12.14 9.69 3.07
CA GLY A 236 -12.07 10.70 4.13
C GLY A 236 -12.78 12.01 3.78
N ILE A 237 -12.65 12.50 2.54
CA ILE A 237 -13.37 13.70 2.07
C ILE A 237 -14.88 13.47 2.11
N THR A 238 -15.35 12.34 1.55
CA THR A 238 -16.78 12.02 1.59
C THR A 238 -17.30 11.91 3.01
N ARG A 239 -16.51 11.35 3.93
CA ARG A 239 -16.85 11.27 5.35
C ARG A 239 -17.10 12.65 5.96
N ILE A 240 -16.23 13.64 5.72
CA ILE A 240 -16.42 15.01 6.23
C ILE A 240 -17.68 15.65 5.63
N VAL A 241 -17.90 15.49 4.32
CA VAL A 241 -19.07 16.05 3.65
C VAL A 241 -20.37 15.51 4.26
N GLU A 242 -20.43 14.21 4.55
CA GLU A 242 -21.60 13.61 5.18
C GLU A 242 -21.78 14.06 6.64
N VAL A 243 -20.70 14.24 7.41
CA VAL A 243 -20.79 14.85 8.77
C VAL A 243 -21.40 16.24 8.72
N SER A 244 -20.95 17.08 7.79
CA SER A 244 -21.49 18.43 7.64
C SER A 244 -22.97 18.40 7.25
N ARG A 245 -23.41 17.45 6.42
CA ARG A 245 -24.82 17.30 6.05
C ARG A 245 -25.72 16.88 7.21
N VAL A 246 -25.21 16.09 8.16
CA VAL A 246 -25.95 15.76 9.40
C VAL A 246 -26.28 17.02 10.20
N GLU A 247 -25.38 18.00 10.23
CA GLU A 247 -25.59 19.27 10.95
C GLU A 247 -26.68 20.13 10.30
N PHE A 248 -26.72 20.18 8.97
CA PHE A 248 -27.70 21.00 8.24
C PHE A 248 -29.12 20.41 8.25
N ASN A 249 -29.26 19.08 8.29
CA ASN A 249 -30.56 18.40 8.25
C ASN A 249 -30.65 17.29 9.32
N PRO A 250 -30.89 17.62 10.59
CA PRO A 250 -30.90 16.65 11.70
C PRO A 250 -32.09 15.67 11.64
N SER A 251 -33.12 15.98 10.85
CA SER A 251 -34.25 15.07 10.58
C SER A 251 -33.90 13.97 9.56
N ASP A 252 -32.86 14.16 8.75
CA ASP A 252 -32.42 13.20 7.76
C ASP A 252 -31.37 12.24 8.35
N VAL A 253 -31.71 10.96 8.34
CA VAL A 253 -30.86 9.88 8.87
C VAL A 253 -29.85 9.37 7.84
N GLU A 254 -30.07 9.65 6.56
CA GLU A 254 -29.26 9.11 5.46
C GLU A 254 -27.78 9.54 5.53
N PRO A 255 -27.45 10.82 5.80
CA PRO A 255 -26.04 11.24 5.90
C PRO A 255 -25.31 10.56 7.06
N GLY A 256 -25.99 10.30 8.19
CA GLY A 256 -25.41 9.60 9.33
C GLY A 256 -25.06 8.14 9.02
N VAL A 257 -25.92 7.43 8.27
CA VAL A 257 -25.63 6.06 7.83
C VAL A 257 -24.47 6.04 6.83
N LYS A 258 -24.46 6.97 5.87
CA LYS A 258 -23.35 7.08 4.91
C LYS A 258 -22.02 7.36 5.61
N PHE A 259 -22.02 8.21 6.62
CA PHE A 259 -20.84 8.47 7.45
C PHE A 259 -20.29 7.16 8.07
N ILE A 260 -21.14 6.35 8.70
CA ILE A 260 -20.73 5.08 9.31
C ILE A 260 -20.18 4.10 8.26
N VAL A 261 -20.81 4.02 7.08
CA VAL A 261 -20.32 3.18 5.98
C VAL A 261 -18.95 3.62 5.50
N TRP A 262 -18.72 4.92 5.29
CA TRP A 262 -17.40 5.41 4.89
C TRP A 262 -16.34 5.17 5.97
N SER A 263 -16.70 5.28 7.25
CA SER A 263 -15.81 5.01 8.38
C SER A 263 -15.35 3.56 8.48
N ILE A 264 -16.07 2.56 7.92
CA ILE A 264 -15.57 1.17 7.87
C ILE A 264 -14.80 0.88 6.57
N VAL A 265 -15.17 1.54 5.48
CA VAL A 265 -14.49 1.44 4.18
C VAL A 265 -13.06 1.96 4.27
N GLU A 266 -12.87 3.12 4.87
CA GLU A 266 -11.57 3.81 4.98
C GLU A 266 -10.46 2.94 5.61
N PRO A 267 -10.60 2.39 6.84
CA PRO A 267 -9.59 1.50 7.42
C PRO A 267 -9.42 0.19 6.64
N SER A 268 -10.49 -0.34 6.04
CA SER A 268 -10.42 -1.59 5.26
C SER A 268 -9.62 -1.42 3.97
N ILE A 269 -9.81 -0.30 3.26
CA ILE A 269 -8.98 0.07 2.10
C ILE A 269 -7.55 0.34 2.56
N GLY A 270 -7.36 1.04 3.68
CA GLY A 270 -6.04 1.31 4.25
C GLY A 270 -5.23 0.03 4.52
N VAL A 271 -5.83 -0.98 5.17
CA VAL A 271 -5.20 -2.31 5.37
C VAL A 271 -4.85 -2.95 4.03
N THR A 272 -5.77 -2.89 3.06
CA THR A 272 -5.57 -3.49 1.74
C THR A 272 -4.40 -2.84 0.98
N VAL A 273 -4.35 -1.50 0.97
CA VAL A 273 -3.25 -0.72 0.37
C VAL A 273 -1.94 -1.05 1.05
N ALA A 274 -1.90 -1.08 2.38
CA ALA A 274 -0.71 -1.45 3.13
C ALA A 274 -0.21 -2.86 2.75
N CYS A 275 -1.13 -3.83 2.60
CA CYS A 275 -0.78 -5.18 2.16
C CYS A 275 -0.18 -5.18 0.74
N MET A 276 -0.76 -4.42 -0.18
CA MET A 276 -0.28 -4.32 -1.55
C MET A 276 1.11 -3.70 -1.66
N LEU A 277 1.50 -2.76 -0.78
CA LEU A 277 2.83 -2.14 -0.76
C LEU A 277 3.95 -3.20 -0.64
N VAL A 278 3.77 -4.25 0.16
CA VAL A 278 4.76 -5.32 0.33
C VAL A 278 4.71 -6.35 -0.81
N MET A 279 3.55 -6.53 -1.42
CA MET A 279 3.35 -7.48 -2.51
C MET A 279 3.76 -6.93 -3.89
N ARG A 280 4.10 -5.64 -4.01
CA ARG A 280 4.60 -4.96 -5.24
C ARG A 280 5.47 -5.85 -6.14
N PRO A 281 6.60 -6.41 -5.68
CA PRO A 281 7.47 -7.26 -6.49
C PRO A 281 6.93 -8.67 -6.78
N LEU A 282 5.87 -9.14 -6.11
CA LEU A 282 5.18 -10.39 -6.45
C LEU A 282 4.16 -10.20 -7.56
N PHE A 283 3.46 -9.07 -7.59
CA PHE A 283 2.52 -8.77 -8.66
C PHE A 283 3.20 -8.76 -10.03
N VAL A 284 4.44 -8.26 -10.12
CA VAL A 284 5.23 -8.31 -11.36
C VAL A 284 5.44 -9.77 -11.79
N ARG A 285 5.89 -10.65 -10.89
CA ARG A 285 6.11 -12.08 -11.20
C ARG A 285 4.83 -12.83 -11.54
N ILE A 286 3.74 -12.56 -10.82
CA ILE A 286 2.43 -13.17 -11.10
C ILE A 286 1.89 -12.67 -12.43
N SER A 287 2.04 -11.38 -12.75
CA SER A 287 1.62 -10.83 -14.05
C SER A 287 2.41 -11.43 -15.21
N GLU A 288 3.69 -11.70 -15.04
CA GLU A 288 4.52 -12.39 -16.02
C GLU A 288 4.06 -13.85 -16.21
N SER A 289 3.82 -14.57 -15.10
CA SER A 289 3.30 -15.94 -15.14
C SER A 289 1.89 -16.01 -15.75
N LEU A 290 1.02 -15.05 -15.44
CA LEU A 290 -0.33 -14.99 -15.99
C LEU A 290 -0.32 -14.59 -17.47
N SER A 291 0.59 -13.70 -17.89
CA SER A 291 0.80 -13.38 -19.31
C SER A 291 1.32 -14.56 -20.11
N SER A 292 2.10 -15.47 -19.48
CA SER A 292 2.54 -16.71 -20.11
C SER A 292 1.44 -17.77 -20.23
N TRP A 293 0.38 -17.65 -19.43
CA TRP A 293 -0.83 -18.49 -19.49
C TRP A 293 -1.95 -17.89 -20.36
N ALA A 294 -1.86 -16.61 -20.69
CA ALA A 294 -2.75 -15.94 -21.62
C ALA A 294 -2.39 -16.37 -23.06
N PRO A 295 -3.29 -17.00 -23.83
CA PRO A 295 -3.03 -17.49 -25.20
C PRO A 295 -2.93 -16.37 -26.26
N TRP A 296 -2.46 -15.18 -25.88
CA TRP A 296 -2.43 -14.01 -26.76
C TRP A 296 -1.05 -14.00 -27.37
N LYS A 297 -0.92 -14.72 -28.47
CA LYS A 297 0.23 -14.69 -29.35
C LYS A 297 0.39 -13.23 -29.82
N THR A 298 1.22 -12.43 -29.16
CA THR A 298 1.86 -11.30 -29.86
C THR A 298 2.72 -11.94 -30.92
N GLN A 299 2.16 -12.03 -32.13
CA GLN A 299 2.88 -12.32 -33.33
C GLN A 299 3.90 -11.19 -33.49
N ASN A 300 5.12 -11.40 -32.99
CA ASN A 300 6.25 -10.65 -33.47
C ASN A 300 6.29 -10.92 -34.98
N SER A 301 5.89 -9.93 -35.75
CA SER A 301 6.18 -9.86 -37.16
C SER A 301 7.70 -9.76 -37.28
N ASP A 302 8.37 -10.91 -37.37
CA ASP A 302 9.69 -11.00 -37.96
C ASP A 302 9.56 -10.52 -39.40
N GLN A 303 9.75 -9.22 -39.59
CA GLN A 303 9.89 -8.62 -40.89
C GLN A 303 11.25 -9.07 -41.42
N GLY A 304 11.25 -10.25 -42.04
CA GLY A 304 12.40 -10.79 -42.76
C GLY A 304 12.80 -9.83 -43.86
N ASN A 305 13.89 -9.09 -43.64
CA ASN A 305 14.56 -8.36 -44.70
C ASN A 305 15.22 -9.38 -45.65
N ASN A 306 14.44 -9.79 -46.66
CA ASN A 306 14.95 -10.44 -47.85
C ASN A 306 15.68 -9.41 -48.71
N TYR A 307 16.99 -9.30 -48.54
CA TYR A 307 17.86 -8.80 -49.62
C TYR A 307 18.36 -10.01 -50.41
N ALA A 308 17.63 -10.31 -51.49
CA ALA A 308 18.10 -11.15 -52.56
C ALA A 308 19.28 -10.46 -53.25
N GLY A 309 20.43 -11.15 -53.34
CA GLY A 309 21.61 -10.58 -53.98
C GLY A 309 22.80 -11.52 -54.02
N SER A 310 22.81 -12.37 -55.05
CA SER A 310 24.00 -13.00 -55.65
C SER A 310 24.57 -14.25 -54.96
N GLU A 311 24.10 -15.40 -55.45
CA GLU A 311 24.83 -16.67 -55.41
C GLU A 311 26.23 -16.51 -56.02
N LYS A 312 27.25 -16.80 -55.20
CA LYS A 312 28.43 -17.53 -55.69
C LYS A 312 28.73 -18.69 -54.76
N VAL A 313 28.33 -19.85 -55.25
CA VAL A 313 28.74 -21.19 -54.84
C VAL A 313 30.25 -21.25 -54.62
N LEU A 314 30.68 -21.67 -53.42
CA LEU A 314 31.94 -22.39 -53.19
C LEU A 314 31.82 -23.29 -51.95
N GLN A 315 32.46 -24.43 -52.06
CA GLN A 315 32.23 -25.71 -51.37
C GLN A 315 32.78 -25.83 -49.94
N GLY A 316 32.24 -26.81 -49.21
CA GLY A 316 32.82 -27.43 -48.00
C GLY A 316 32.47 -26.67 -46.72
N LYS A 317 32.12 -27.27 -45.58
CA LYS A 317 32.55 -28.54 -44.98
C LYS A 317 31.67 -28.78 -43.74
N GLN A 318 31.18 -30.02 -43.60
CA GLN A 318 30.75 -30.73 -42.38
C GLN A 318 29.92 -29.99 -41.30
N ARG A 319 28.65 -30.39 -41.18
CA ARG A 319 27.79 -30.21 -40.00
C ARG A 319 28.39 -30.95 -38.80
N PHE A 320 28.71 -30.22 -37.73
CA PHE A 320 28.81 -30.75 -36.37
C PHE A 320 27.71 -30.08 -35.53
N THR A 321 26.70 -30.85 -35.16
CA THR A 321 25.62 -30.43 -34.26
C THR A 321 26.05 -30.69 -32.82
N SER A 322 26.23 -29.62 -32.04
CA SER A 322 26.28 -29.71 -30.57
C SER A 322 25.45 -28.59 -29.94
N THR A 323 24.48 -29.01 -29.14
CA THR A 323 23.54 -28.21 -28.35
C THR A 323 24.28 -27.48 -27.24
N ILE A 324 24.31 -26.14 -27.25
CA ILE A 324 24.90 -25.35 -26.16
C ILE A 324 23.79 -24.81 -25.26
N SER A 325 23.80 -25.29 -24.00
CA SER A 325 23.02 -24.77 -22.89
C SER A 325 23.74 -23.53 -22.33
N HIS A 326 23.17 -22.33 -22.50
CA HIS A 326 23.76 -21.10 -21.99
C HIS A 326 23.60 -20.99 -20.46
N GLN A 327 24.68 -21.22 -19.72
CA GLN A 327 24.79 -20.89 -18.30
C GLN A 327 25.47 -19.52 -18.15
N PHE A 328 24.70 -18.51 -17.72
CA PHE A 328 25.21 -17.16 -17.51
C PHE A 328 26.06 -17.10 -16.23
N VAL A 329 27.38 -16.95 -16.39
CA VAL A 329 28.31 -16.61 -15.31
C VAL A 329 28.41 -15.08 -15.22
N LYS A 330 28.17 -14.53 -14.03
CA LYS A 330 28.17 -13.08 -13.76
C LYS A 330 29.48 -12.71 -13.07
N LEU A 331 30.41 -12.06 -13.77
CA LEU A 331 31.66 -11.56 -13.18
C LEU A 331 31.45 -10.11 -12.70
N TYR A 332 31.83 -9.83 -11.44
CA TYR A 332 31.94 -8.48 -10.91
C TYR A 332 33.41 -8.05 -11.00
N PRO A 333 33.77 -6.94 -11.67
CA PRO A 333 35.13 -6.42 -11.60
C PRO A 333 35.28 -5.57 -10.34
N GLU A 334 36.26 -5.92 -9.50
CA GLU A 334 36.69 -5.07 -8.38
C GLU A 334 38.12 -4.57 -8.62
N PHE A 335 38.24 -3.24 -8.69
CA PHE A 335 39.40 -2.40 -8.36
C PHE A 335 40.71 -2.46 -9.19
N ASN A 336 40.94 -1.45 -10.05
CA ASN A 336 41.87 -0.30 -9.87
C ASN A 336 42.10 0.43 -11.22
N GLY A 337 41.41 1.55 -11.43
CA GLY A 337 41.87 2.61 -12.34
C GLY A 337 42.06 2.31 -13.84
N THR A 338 41.55 1.20 -14.39
CA THR A 338 41.65 0.88 -15.83
C THR A 338 40.28 0.65 -16.45
N LEU A 339 39.99 1.37 -17.54
CA LEU A 339 38.71 1.40 -18.25
C LEU A 339 38.63 0.24 -19.25
N LEU A 340 37.57 -0.57 -19.15
CA LEU A 340 37.35 -1.77 -19.96
C LEU A 340 36.47 -1.41 -21.17
N ASN A 341 37.08 -1.15 -22.32
CA ASN A 341 36.40 -0.48 -23.44
C ASN A 341 35.70 -1.41 -24.46
N SER A 342 36.00 -2.71 -24.53
CA SER A 342 35.18 -3.65 -25.33
C SER A 342 35.50 -5.12 -25.04
N ILE A 343 34.50 -5.99 -25.22
CA ILE A 343 34.66 -7.45 -25.28
C ILE A 343 34.46 -7.85 -26.74
N THR A 344 35.50 -8.31 -27.42
CA THR A 344 35.41 -8.83 -28.79
C THR A 344 35.39 -10.36 -28.77
N SER A 345 34.24 -10.92 -29.17
CA SER A 345 33.98 -12.31 -29.61
C SER A 345 34.59 -13.47 -28.79
N ALA A 346 33.71 -14.24 -28.15
CA ALA A 346 34.03 -15.53 -27.56
C ALA A 346 34.01 -16.64 -28.62
N ASN A 347 35.13 -17.37 -28.77
CA ASN A 347 35.13 -18.72 -29.37
C ASN A 347 35.47 -19.74 -28.27
N GLU A 348 34.96 -20.96 -28.44
CA GLU A 348 34.99 -22.04 -27.45
C GLU A 348 36.37 -22.22 -26.80
N GLY A 349 36.46 -21.87 -25.51
CA GLY A 349 37.57 -22.28 -24.64
C GLY A 349 38.51 -21.19 -24.12
N SER A 350 38.44 -19.93 -24.55
CA SER A 350 39.32 -18.88 -24.00
C SER A 350 38.72 -17.47 -24.08
N ILE A 351 38.80 -16.71 -22.97
CA ILE A 351 38.53 -15.27 -22.95
C ILE A 351 39.88 -14.56 -23.10
N ASN A 352 40.09 -13.88 -24.24
CA ASN A 352 41.25 -13.01 -24.43
C ASN A 352 40.92 -11.61 -23.90
N ILE A 353 41.64 -11.15 -22.87
CA ILE A 353 41.55 -9.79 -22.36
C ILE A 353 42.79 -9.04 -22.83
N SER A 354 42.62 -8.12 -23.77
CA SER A 354 43.69 -7.19 -24.17
C SER A 354 43.69 -5.99 -23.23
N LEU A 355 44.76 -5.86 -22.43
CA LEU A 355 45.05 -4.65 -21.65
C LEU A 355 46.13 -3.87 -22.40
N ASN A 356 45.83 -2.66 -22.87
CA ASN A 356 46.86 -1.79 -23.42
C ASN A 356 47.49 -1.00 -22.27
N ARG A 357 48.82 -1.09 -22.15
CA ARG A 357 49.60 -0.29 -21.21
C ARG A 357 49.91 1.01 -21.94
N ASP A 358 49.29 2.12 -21.53
CA ASP A 358 49.69 3.43 -22.04
C ASP A 358 51.14 3.68 -21.58
N GLN A 359 52.06 3.49 -22.52
CA GLN A 359 53.47 3.77 -22.36
C GLN A 359 53.68 5.22 -22.81
N GLU A 360 53.63 6.13 -21.84
CA GLU A 360 54.07 7.51 -22.04
C GLU A 360 55.56 7.48 -22.39
N ARG A 361 55.86 8.00 -23.57
CA ARG A 361 57.09 7.81 -24.32
C ARG A 361 57.93 9.07 -24.14
N ASP A 362 59.13 8.94 -23.62
CA ASP A 362 60.25 9.83 -23.98
C ASP A 362 61.58 9.07 -23.85
N GLY A 363 62.28 8.95 -24.99
CA GLY A 363 63.73 8.80 -25.03
C GLY A 363 64.35 7.41 -25.19
N VAL A 364 64.83 7.16 -26.43
CA VAL A 364 66.03 6.39 -26.80
C VAL A 364 65.86 4.89 -27.14
N SER A 365 66.64 4.52 -28.16
CA SER A 365 66.62 3.41 -29.09
C SER A 365 66.96 2.01 -28.56
N SER A 366 66.58 1.04 -29.40
CA SER A 366 67.35 -0.17 -29.80
C SER A 366 66.89 -1.53 -29.26
N HIS A 367 66.62 -2.42 -30.23
CA HIS A 367 66.69 -3.89 -30.20
C HIS A 367 65.90 -4.67 -29.13
N SER A 368 65.08 -5.62 -29.58
CA SER A 368 65.09 -6.97 -28.99
C SER A 368 64.46 -7.99 -29.91
N ASP A 369 65.14 -9.12 -29.94
CA ASP A 369 64.96 -10.26 -30.81
C ASP A 369 63.75 -11.12 -30.46
N HIS A 370 63.35 -11.91 -31.44
CA HIS A 370 62.56 -13.12 -31.25
C HIS A 370 63.22 -14.04 -30.21
N GLN A 371 62.50 -14.38 -29.14
CA GLN A 371 62.70 -15.65 -28.45
C GLN A 371 61.38 -16.32 -28.08
N THR A 372 61.14 -17.42 -28.78
CA THR A 372 60.26 -18.52 -28.41
C THR A 372 60.93 -19.29 -27.27
N VAL A 373 60.26 -19.45 -26.13
CA VAL A 373 60.66 -20.45 -25.13
C VAL A 373 59.42 -21.25 -24.75
N ALA A 374 59.40 -22.49 -25.22
CA ALA A 374 58.59 -23.56 -24.65
C ALA A 374 59.18 -23.93 -23.28
N SER A 375 58.34 -24.15 -22.27
CA SER A 375 58.72 -24.96 -21.12
C SER A 375 57.65 -26.00 -20.82
N SER A 376 58.15 -27.23 -20.81
CA SER A 376 57.50 -28.48 -20.47
C SER A 376 57.14 -28.55 -18.98
N SER A 377 56.18 -29.41 -18.70
CA SER A 377 55.72 -29.91 -17.40
C SER A 377 56.77 -29.99 -16.28
N SER A 378 56.43 -29.51 -15.09
CA SER A 378 56.44 -30.26 -13.81
C SER A 378 56.23 -29.28 -12.65
N GLY A 379 55.33 -29.60 -11.72
CA GLY A 379 55.14 -28.82 -10.50
C GLY A 379 53.67 -28.67 -10.12
N LYS A 380 53.12 -29.70 -9.48
CA LYS A 380 51.88 -29.56 -8.70
C LYS A 380 52.17 -28.67 -7.49
N GLU A 381 51.55 -27.49 -7.43
CA GLU A 381 51.06 -26.93 -6.17
C GLU A 381 49.66 -26.36 -6.41
N GLN A 382 48.67 -27.09 -5.92
CA GLN A 382 47.28 -26.68 -5.85
C GLN A 382 47.10 -25.84 -4.58
N PHE A 383 46.64 -24.60 -4.72
CA PHE A 383 46.00 -23.87 -3.61
C PHE A 383 44.48 -23.85 -3.83
N PRO A 384 43.68 -24.17 -2.80
CA PRO A 384 42.24 -24.38 -2.94
C PRO A 384 41.50 -23.05 -3.14
N ILE A 385 40.78 -22.94 -4.25
CA ILE A 385 39.82 -21.85 -4.45
C ILE A 385 38.51 -22.25 -3.79
N HIS A 386 38.16 -21.54 -2.72
CA HIS A 386 36.86 -21.63 -2.08
C HIS A 386 35.78 -21.07 -3.01
N VAL A 387 34.72 -21.87 -3.21
CA VAL A 387 33.46 -21.41 -3.78
C VAL A 387 32.77 -20.53 -2.73
N VAL A 388 32.49 -19.28 -3.09
CA VAL A 388 31.50 -18.42 -2.43
C VAL A 388 30.51 -17.94 -3.47
#